data_AF-A0A133N160-F1
#
_entry.id   AF-A0A133N160-F1
#
_cell.length_a   1.000
_cell.length_b   1.000
_cell.length_c   1.000
_cell.angle_alpha   90.00
_cell.angle_beta   90.00
_cell.angle_gamma   90.00
#
_symmetry.space_group_name_H-M   'P 1'
#
loop_
_entity.id
_entity.type
_entity.pdbx_description
1 polymer ?
#
loop_
_entity_poly.entity_id
_entity_poly.type
_entity_poly.pdbx_seq_one_letter_code
_entity_poly.pdbx_strand_id
1 'polypeptide(L)'
;MIRGDKGSSIVFTGDSITHGPLHTKGYRSYTEHFRERLKEKFKNENIMVFNTGVSGATTRDIIRDFHICVNIYDPDVVFIMLGMNDSSNQIVPLEEYRSNILELINKVREIGAIPIIQTSNIIKMDLSRESLKFYMDIVRAVARENNVMLIDHYSHWEELEKENSNLKNELLNDLIHPNEKGHLEIVKFIFKELDIFEEDSYTCNLSYPIKAENDLERKVDSEWNKGFFNDISNKNFSQEELIQNTKENFNNNLESITNLINEDKKGIWVFLGDEDTNEIGDTLGYKNYVEYMEERIRWELNDGSINKREKFMINFGTEDINSEYLINNLEHLVSKYNPKVVFIMIGGNEKITPEEFKHNLVNIVSKVKNINSIPILQSPIKNGSNIEEYVKVIRAVSEEEKIFLIDHYEYWDRLSKVKKWVIESWLVEGRANHRGHLAIAKKIFKDLRIYDYNSLICGFTIERS
;
A
#
# COMPACT_ATOMS: atom_id res chain seq x y z
N MET A 1 -11.48 8.89 19.72
CA MET A 1 -12.45 9.38 18.71
C MET A 1 -12.60 8.41 17.55
N ILE A 2 -11.58 7.60 17.26
CA ILE A 2 -11.73 6.32 16.57
C ILE A 2 -12.35 5.33 17.57
N ARG A 3 -13.68 5.33 17.73
CA ARG A 3 -14.42 4.37 18.56
C ARG A 3 -15.64 3.90 17.78
N GLY A 4 -15.73 2.58 17.56
CA GLY A 4 -16.94 1.90 17.12
C GLY A 4 -17.20 1.91 15.60
N ASP A 5 -18.30 1.23 15.24
CA ASP A 5 -18.72 0.77 13.91
C ASP A 5 -18.98 1.88 12.87
N LYS A 6 -18.73 3.16 13.20
CA LYS A 6 -18.94 4.29 12.28
C LYS A 6 -17.79 4.34 11.28
N GLY A 7 -18.11 4.37 9.98
CA GLY A 7 -17.11 4.64 8.95
C GLY A 7 -16.40 5.95 9.22
N SER A 8 -15.08 5.96 9.07
CA SER A 8 -14.24 7.12 9.32
C SER A 8 -13.24 7.30 8.19
N SER A 9 -13.14 8.52 7.66
CA SER A 9 -12.17 8.90 6.62
C SER A 9 -11.01 9.67 7.26
N ILE A 10 -9.79 9.15 7.12
CA ILE A 10 -8.58 9.74 7.70
C ILE A 10 -7.62 10.09 6.56
N VAL A 11 -7.24 11.36 6.46
CA VAL A 11 -6.30 11.84 5.44
C VAL A 11 -4.95 12.17 6.09
N PHE A 12 -3.87 11.65 5.54
CA PHE A 12 -2.50 12.09 5.80
C PHE A 12 -2.02 12.93 4.61
N THR A 13 -1.82 14.23 4.85
CA THR A 13 -1.32 15.18 3.85
C THR A 13 0.02 15.77 4.27
N GLY A 14 0.88 16.06 3.29
CA GLY A 14 2.23 16.53 3.55
C GLY A 14 3.14 16.43 2.34
N ASP A 15 4.44 16.31 2.61
CA ASP A 15 5.48 16.27 1.58
C ASP A 15 5.98 14.85 1.24
N SER A 16 7.24 14.71 0.80
CA SER A 16 7.87 13.43 0.46
C SER A 16 7.94 12.46 1.64
N ILE A 17 8.00 12.95 2.88
CA ILE A 17 8.03 12.08 4.07
C ILE A 17 6.67 11.45 4.29
N THR A 18 5.59 12.21 4.06
CA THR A 18 4.23 11.65 4.09
C THR A 18 4.00 10.71 2.91
N HIS A 19 4.48 11.08 1.72
CA HIS A 19 4.36 10.26 0.53
C HIS A 19 5.03 8.88 0.70
N GLY A 20 6.29 8.84 1.14
CA GLY A 20 7.01 7.62 1.49
C GLY A 20 7.34 6.57 0.40
N PRO A 21 7.38 6.85 -0.93
CA PRO A 21 7.56 5.77 -1.92
C PRO A 21 9.02 5.29 -2.05
N LEU A 22 9.99 6.22 -2.04
CA LEU A 22 11.37 5.92 -2.43
C LEU A 22 12.20 5.31 -1.28
N HIS A 23 11.98 5.78 -0.06
CA HIS A 23 12.92 5.57 1.05
C HIS A 23 12.58 4.36 1.92
N THR A 24 11.39 3.77 1.77
CA THR A 24 10.99 2.56 2.48
C THR A 24 11.43 1.27 1.78
N LYS A 25 11.92 1.34 0.53
CA LYS A 25 12.43 0.17 -0.22
C LYS A 25 11.49 -1.04 -0.14
N GLY A 26 10.22 -0.84 -0.49
CA GLY A 26 9.20 -1.89 -0.49
C GLY A 26 8.61 -2.25 0.88
N TYR A 27 9.14 -1.72 1.98
CA TYR A 27 8.44 -1.69 3.27
C TYR A 27 7.31 -0.67 3.25
N ARG A 28 6.34 -0.85 4.15
CA ARG A 28 5.25 0.11 4.35
C ARG A 28 5.77 1.45 4.85
N SER A 29 5.15 2.51 4.36
CA SER A 29 5.22 3.85 4.93
C SER A 29 4.51 3.90 6.28
N TYR A 30 4.73 4.98 7.03
CA TYR A 30 4.09 5.17 8.33
C TYR A 30 2.55 5.24 8.20
N THR A 31 2.03 5.73 7.07
CA THR A 31 0.58 5.80 6.79
C THR A 31 -0.03 4.42 6.54
N GLU A 32 0.71 3.53 5.87
CA GLU A 32 0.29 2.15 5.60
C GLU A 32 0.34 1.31 6.88
N HIS A 33 1.38 1.48 7.71
CA HIS A 33 1.41 0.90 9.05
C HIS A 33 0.26 1.40 9.93
N PHE A 34 -0.08 2.69 9.82
CA PHE A 34 -1.21 3.25 10.56
C PHE A 34 -2.52 2.57 10.15
N ARG A 35 -2.76 2.41 8.84
CA ARG A 35 -3.91 1.67 8.30
C ARG A 35 -3.97 0.24 8.83
N GLU A 36 -2.86 -0.49 8.81
CA GLU A 36 -2.78 -1.86 9.33
C GLU A 36 -3.16 -1.93 10.82
N ARG A 37 -2.64 -1.00 11.64
CA ARG A 37 -2.97 -0.94 13.07
C ARG A 37 -4.46 -0.70 13.32
N LEU A 38 -5.10 0.18 12.56
CA LEU A 38 -6.53 0.43 12.72
C LEU A 38 -7.36 -0.81 12.38
N LYS A 39 -6.97 -1.54 11.32
CA LYS A 39 -7.61 -2.81 10.94
C LYS A 39 -7.43 -3.87 12.03
N GLU A 40 -6.20 -4.07 12.54
CA GLU A 40 -5.91 -5.02 13.61
C GLU A 40 -6.70 -4.70 14.90
N LYS A 41 -6.66 -3.44 15.34
CA LYS A 41 -7.23 -3.01 16.63
C LYS A 41 -8.76 -2.95 16.61
N PHE A 42 -9.34 -2.35 15.57
CA PHE A 42 -10.77 -2.05 15.54
C PHE A 42 -11.60 -3.06 14.74
N LYS A 43 -10.97 -3.89 13.90
CA LYS A 43 -11.65 -4.87 13.03
C LYS A 43 -12.82 -4.23 12.25
N ASN A 44 -12.66 -2.97 11.85
CA ASN A 44 -13.68 -2.18 11.17
C ASN A 44 -13.19 -1.80 9.77
N GLU A 45 -13.76 -2.46 8.75
CA GLU A 45 -13.45 -2.23 7.33
C GLU A 45 -13.92 -0.87 6.79
N ASN A 46 -14.72 -0.14 7.57
CA ASN A 46 -15.21 1.19 7.19
C ASN A 46 -14.26 2.33 7.55
N ILE A 47 -13.10 2.02 8.14
CA ILE A 47 -12.05 3.01 8.39
C ILE A 47 -11.14 3.09 7.16
N MET A 48 -11.16 4.26 6.52
CA MET A 48 -10.38 4.55 5.33
C MET A 48 -9.21 5.45 5.69
N VAL A 49 -8.01 5.11 5.21
CA VAL A 49 -6.80 5.90 5.39
C VAL A 49 -6.27 6.30 4.01
N PHE A 50 -6.20 7.60 3.75
CA PHE A 50 -5.74 8.17 2.49
C PHE A 50 -4.40 8.86 2.68
N ASN A 51 -3.38 8.40 1.95
CA ASN A 51 -2.10 9.12 1.84
C ASN A 51 -2.13 10.04 0.62
N THR A 52 -2.05 11.34 0.87
CA THR A 52 -2.11 12.42 -0.14
C THR A 52 -0.80 13.22 -0.19
N GLY A 53 0.28 12.68 0.38
CA GLY A 53 1.59 13.30 0.40
C GLY A 53 2.12 13.60 -1.01
N VAL A 54 2.73 14.78 -1.17
CA VAL A 54 3.27 15.24 -2.45
C VAL A 54 4.76 15.52 -2.29
N SER A 55 5.62 14.70 -2.91
CA SER A 55 7.07 14.94 -2.88
C SER A 55 7.44 16.36 -3.31
N GLY A 56 8.23 17.04 -2.48
CA GLY A 56 8.66 18.42 -2.71
C GLY A 56 7.63 19.50 -2.34
N ALA A 57 6.41 19.13 -1.93
CA ALA A 57 5.39 20.11 -1.57
C ALA A 57 5.79 20.96 -0.36
N THR A 58 5.41 22.23 -0.42
CA THR A 58 5.44 23.18 0.67
C THR A 58 4.02 23.45 1.18
N THR A 59 3.88 24.23 2.25
CA THR A 59 2.58 24.71 2.70
C THR A 59 1.81 25.48 1.62
N ARG A 60 2.49 26.25 0.75
CA ARG A 60 1.85 26.95 -0.37
C ARG A 60 1.16 26.00 -1.34
N ASP A 61 1.80 24.88 -1.63
CA ASP A 61 1.28 23.88 -2.58
C ASP A 61 0.03 23.20 -2.03
N ILE A 62 0.08 22.75 -0.76
CA ILE A 62 -1.06 22.09 -0.13
C ILE A 62 -2.23 23.05 0.07
N ILE A 63 -2.00 24.34 0.32
CA ILE A 63 -3.07 25.35 0.36
C ILE A 63 -3.71 25.53 -1.02
N ARG A 64 -2.90 25.71 -2.06
CA ARG A 64 -3.37 25.87 -3.44
C ARG A 64 -4.23 24.67 -3.87
N ASP A 65 -3.76 23.47 -3.56
CA ASP A 65 -4.36 22.22 -4.02
C ASP A 65 -5.23 21.55 -2.92
N PHE A 66 -5.61 22.30 -1.87
CA PHE A 66 -6.31 21.77 -0.69
C PHE A 66 -7.54 20.95 -1.03
N HIS A 67 -8.29 21.39 -2.05
CA HIS A 67 -9.47 20.64 -2.48
C HIS A 67 -9.11 19.21 -2.90
N ILE A 68 -8.03 19.04 -3.68
CA ILE A 68 -7.60 17.74 -4.19
C ILE A 68 -6.83 16.96 -3.11
N CYS A 69 -5.97 17.61 -2.33
CA CYS A 69 -5.15 16.94 -1.31
C CYS A 69 -5.93 16.57 -0.04
N VAL A 70 -7.10 17.16 0.21
CA VAL A 70 -7.84 16.96 1.48
C VAL A 70 -9.36 16.89 1.28
N ASN A 71 -9.99 17.89 0.68
CA ASN A 71 -11.45 18.05 0.76
C ASN A 71 -12.24 16.94 0.06
N ILE A 72 -11.78 16.45 -1.10
CA ILE A 72 -12.52 15.45 -1.90
C ILE A 72 -12.72 14.08 -1.20
N TYR A 73 -11.99 13.81 -0.11
CA TYR A 73 -12.09 12.55 0.62
C TYR A 73 -13.10 12.57 1.76
N ASP A 74 -13.80 13.70 1.94
CA ASP A 74 -14.75 13.92 3.03
C ASP A 74 -14.17 13.48 4.39
N PRO A 75 -12.99 14.00 4.78
CA PRO A 75 -12.26 13.47 5.94
C PRO A 75 -12.96 13.82 7.26
N ASP A 76 -12.93 12.88 8.21
CA ASP A 76 -13.23 13.16 9.62
C ASP A 76 -11.99 13.70 10.36
N VAL A 77 -10.80 13.24 9.96
CA VAL A 77 -9.51 13.61 10.57
C VAL A 77 -8.46 13.86 9.48
N VAL A 78 -7.68 14.93 9.64
CA VAL A 78 -6.60 15.29 8.72
C VAL A 78 -5.30 15.48 9.49
N PHE A 79 -4.33 14.59 9.23
CA PHE A 79 -2.96 14.72 9.69
C PHE A 79 -2.16 15.56 8.70
N ILE A 80 -1.51 16.62 9.17
CA ILE A 80 -0.72 17.54 8.34
C ILE A 80 0.73 17.52 8.84
N MET A 81 1.66 17.07 8.00
CA MET A 81 3.11 17.12 8.26
C MET A 81 3.83 17.85 7.13
N LEU A 82 4.23 19.09 7.40
CA LEU A 82 4.90 20.01 6.46
C LEU A 82 5.99 20.80 7.20
N GLY A 83 6.84 21.52 6.46
CA GLY A 83 7.95 22.30 7.01
C GLY A 83 9.33 21.86 6.52
N MET A 84 9.48 20.60 6.09
CA MET A 84 10.76 20.09 5.57
C MET A 84 11.18 20.83 4.30
N ASN A 85 10.27 21.02 3.34
CA ASN A 85 10.59 21.76 2.11
C ASN A 85 10.47 23.27 2.27
N ASP A 86 9.54 23.74 3.11
CA ASP A 86 9.38 25.16 3.45
C ASP A 86 10.69 25.76 4.01
N SER A 87 11.39 25.00 4.86
CA SER A 87 12.66 25.40 5.50
C SER A 87 13.88 25.34 4.57
N SER A 88 13.80 24.62 3.45
CA SER A 88 14.88 24.50 2.48
C SER A 88 15.18 25.87 1.87
N ASN A 89 16.36 26.42 2.16
CA ASN A 89 16.77 27.79 1.87
C ASN A 89 15.70 28.84 2.21
N GLN A 90 14.85 28.55 3.21
CA GLN A 90 13.68 29.34 3.57
C GLN A 90 12.78 29.68 2.37
N ILE A 91 12.54 28.71 1.46
CA ILE A 91 11.66 28.86 0.29
C ILE A 91 10.31 29.49 0.69
N VAL A 92 9.75 29.08 1.84
CA VAL A 92 8.62 29.76 2.48
C VAL A 92 9.13 30.48 3.74
N PRO A 93 9.15 31.82 3.78
CA PRO A 93 9.60 32.56 4.96
C PRO A 93 8.80 32.21 6.23
N LEU A 94 9.43 32.31 7.41
CA LEU A 94 8.84 31.92 8.70
C LEU A 94 7.45 32.54 8.97
N GLU A 95 7.28 33.84 8.73
CA GLU A 95 6.01 34.54 8.94
C GLU A 95 4.89 34.02 8.01
N GLU A 96 5.24 33.73 6.76
CA GLU A 96 4.32 33.15 5.81
C GLU A 96 3.99 31.70 6.19
N TYR A 97 5.00 30.90 6.55
CA TYR A 97 4.81 29.53 7.00
C TYR A 97 3.86 29.45 8.20
N ARG A 98 4.02 30.35 9.19
CA ARG A 98 3.09 30.45 10.33
C ARG A 98 1.66 30.72 9.88
N SER A 99 1.49 31.69 8.97
CA SER A 99 0.18 32.04 8.41
C SER A 99 -0.43 30.86 7.64
N ASN A 100 0.39 30.13 6.89
CA ASN A 100 -0.04 28.99 6.09
C ASN A 100 -0.47 27.80 6.96
N ILE A 101 0.26 27.48 8.04
CA ILE A 101 -0.15 26.41 8.96
C ILE A 101 -1.49 26.75 9.62
N LEU A 102 -1.70 28.00 10.01
CA LEU A 102 -3.00 28.46 10.55
C LEU A 102 -4.11 28.37 9.49
N GLU A 103 -3.84 28.76 8.25
CA GLU A 103 -4.81 28.63 7.16
C GLU A 103 -5.21 27.17 6.92
N LEU A 104 -4.25 26.24 6.87
CA LEU A 104 -4.52 24.81 6.70
C LEU A 104 -5.40 24.27 7.83
N ILE A 105 -5.12 24.62 9.09
CA ILE A 105 -5.95 24.27 10.24
C ILE A 105 -7.38 24.76 10.06
N ASN A 106 -7.55 26.01 9.62
CA ASN A 106 -8.87 26.61 9.43
C ASN A 106 -9.63 25.94 8.29
N LYS A 107 -8.98 25.67 7.14
CA LYS A 107 -9.61 24.96 6.02
C LYS A 107 -10.09 23.55 6.41
N VAL A 108 -9.32 22.82 7.23
CA VAL A 108 -9.74 21.51 7.74
C VAL A 108 -10.97 21.64 8.65
N ARG A 109 -11.00 22.64 9.54
CA ARG A 109 -12.17 22.89 10.41
C ARG A 109 -13.40 23.33 9.62
N GLU A 110 -13.23 24.13 8.57
CA GLU A 110 -14.31 24.62 7.70
C GLU A 110 -15.06 23.49 7.01
N ILE A 111 -14.38 22.38 6.67
CA ILE A 111 -15.01 21.18 6.11
C ILE A 111 -15.55 20.23 7.19
N GLY A 112 -15.51 20.61 8.47
CA GLY A 112 -16.03 19.82 9.59
C GLY A 112 -15.09 18.75 10.14
N ALA A 113 -13.86 18.68 9.61
CA ALA A 113 -12.85 17.70 10.00
C ALA A 113 -11.99 18.17 11.19
N ILE A 114 -11.29 17.23 11.82
CA ILE A 114 -10.35 17.52 12.91
C ILE A 114 -8.92 17.59 12.37
N PRO A 115 -8.23 18.74 12.49
CA PRO A 115 -6.82 18.82 12.18
C PRO A 115 -5.97 18.20 13.29
N ILE A 116 -4.98 17.41 12.91
CA ILE A 116 -3.85 16.98 13.73
C ILE A 116 -2.59 17.47 13.04
N ILE A 117 -1.77 18.25 13.74
CA ILE A 117 -0.56 18.85 13.18
C ILE A 117 0.65 18.06 13.67
N GLN A 118 1.62 17.82 12.79
CA GLN A 118 2.82 17.06 13.10
C GLN A 118 4.07 17.90 12.81
N THR A 119 5.07 17.84 13.68
CA THR A 119 6.43 18.29 13.32
C THR A 119 7.09 17.26 12.42
N SER A 120 8.03 17.67 11.55
CA SER A 120 8.85 16.74 10.77
C SER A 120 9.90 16.04 11.64
N ASN A 121 10.52 14.97 11.12
CA ASN A 121 11.66 14.33 11.77
C ASN A 121 12.91 15.26 11.84
N ILE A 122 13.87 14.92 12.68
CA ILE A 122 15.21 15.55 12.69
C ILE A 122 15.99 15.17 11.43
N ILE A 123 17.03 15.95 11.11
CA ILE A 123 17.85 15.82 9.90
C ILE A 123 19.33 15.58 10.23
N LYS A 124 20.08 15.00 9.29
CA LYS A 124 21.55 15.09 9.27
C LYS A 124 21.95 16.50 8.83
N MET A 125 23.26 16.76 8.75
CA MET A 125 23.76 18.06 8.31
C MET A 125 23.36 18.36 6.86
N ASP A 126 22.33 19.20 6.68
CA ASP A 126 21.87 19.76 5.42
C ASP A 126 21.86 21.28 5.54
N LEU A 127 22.85 21.94 4.89
CA LEU A 127 23.03 23.40 4.94
C LEU A 127 21.84 24.17 4.38
N SER A 128 21.03 23.53 3.52
CA SER A 128 19.82 24.18 3.01
C SER A 128 18.73 24.28 4.09
N ARG A 129 18.77 23.47 5.15
CA ARG A 129 17.71 23.35 6.15
C ARG A 129 18.16 23.66 7.58
N GLU A 130 19.20 24.49 7.74
CA GLU A 130 19.68 24.93 9.06
C GLU A 130 18.58 25.59 9.92
N SER A 131 17.57 26.17 9.27
CA SER A 131 16.46 26.84 9.94
C SER A 131 15.31 25.92 10.36
N LEU A 132 15.35 24.62 10.06
CA LEU A 132 14.23 23.69 10.27
C LEU A 132 13.66 23.75 11.69
N LYS A 133 14.50 23.90 12.72
CA LYS A 133 14.06 24.02 14.12
C LYS A 133 13.07 25.16 14.33
N PHE A 134 13.27 26.31 13.69
CA PHE A 134 12.37 27.47 13.81
C PHE A 134 10.99 27.19 13.18
N TYR A 135 10.93 26.41 12.11
CA TYR A 135 9.67 25.96 11.52
C TYR A 135 8.93 25.02 12.47
N MET A 136 9.65 24.12 13.14
CA MET A 136 9.06 23.22 14.14
C MET A 136 8.56 23.98 15.38
N ASP A 137 9.27 25.01 15.81
CA ASP A 137 8.82 25.91 16.88
C ASP A 137 7.54 26.67 16.50
N ILE A 138 7.41 27.10 15.24
CA ILE A 138 6.16 27.69 14.73
C ILE A 138 5.02 26.67 14.79
N VAL A 139 5.25 25.43 14.34
CA VAL A 139 4.24 24.36 14.40
C VAL A 139 3.74 24.17 15.83
N ARG A 140 4.65 24.06 16.81
CA ARG A 140 4.32 23.97 18.24
C ARG A 140 3.49 25.15 18.73
N ALA A 141 3.92 26.37 18.39
CA ALA A 141 3.25 27.60 18.83
C ALA A 141 1.83 27.69 18.26
N VAL A 142 1.66 27.45 16.95
CA VAL A 142 0.36 27.50 16.29
C VAL A 142 -0.58 26.43 16.85
N ALA A 143 -0.10 25.20 17.07
CA ALA A 143 -0.92 24.12 17.64
C ALA A 143 -1.44 24.49 19.04
N ARG A 144 -0.57 25.01 19.92
CA ARG A 144 -0.93 25.46 21.26
C ARG A 144 -1.92 26.62 21.24
N GLU A 145 -1.67 27.65 20.44
CA GLU A 145 -2.50 28.86 20.39
C GLU A 145 -3.89 28.59 19.82
N ASN A 146 -4.02 27.60 18.93
CA ASN A 146 -5.27 27.28 18.25
C ASN A 146 -5.97 26.04 18.81
N ASN A 147 -5.47 25.47 19.92
CA ASN A 147 -6.00 24.26 20.55
C ASN A 147 -6.17 23.11 19.54
N VAL A 148 -5.08 22.75 18.88
CA VAL A 148 -4.99 21.66 17.90
C VAL A 148 -4.05 20.59 18.45
N MET A 149 -4.40 19.31 18.26
CA MET A 149 -3.53 18.21 18.67
C MET A 149 -2.20 18.28 17.90
N LEU A 150 -1.09 18.16 18.62
CA LEU A 150 0.26 18.12 18.10
C LEU A 150 0.86 16.73 18.29
N ILE A 151 1.47 16.18 17.24
CA ILE A 151 2.36 15.01 17.33
C ILE A 151 3.78 15.50 17.01
N ASP A 152 4.63 15.61 18.04
CA ASP A 152 5.93 16.26 17.94
C ASP A 152 7.10 15.29 17.64
N HIS A 153 7.14 14.76 16.41
CA HIS A 153 8.20 13.86 15.94
C HIS A 153 9.61 14.45 16.11
N TYR A 154 9.77 15.75 15.88
CA TYR A 154 11.08 16.41 16.01
C TYR A 154 11.62 16.31 17.44
N SER A 155 10.81 16.70 18.44
CA SER A 155 11.23 16.62 19.84
C SER A 155 11.46 15.18 20.28
N HIS A 156 10.58 14.26 19.86
CA HIS A 156 10.71 12.83 20.16
C HIS A 156 12.04 12.27 19.63
N TRP A 157 12.41 12.57 18.39
CA TRP A 157 13.68 12.11 17.82
C TRP A 157 14.90 12.82 18.43
N GLU A 158 14.80 14.10 18.82
CA GLU A 158 15.85 14.78 19.59
C GLU A 158 16.09 14.11 20.95
N GLU A 159 15.06 13.57 21.59
CA GLU A 159 15.19 12.81 22.84
C GLU A 159 15.86 11.45 22.61
N LEU A 160 15.42 10.70 21.60
CA LEU A 160 16.05 9.44 21.22
C LEU A 160 17.52 9.62 20.82
N GLU A 161 17.88 10.72 20.17
CA GLU A 161 19.27 10.99 19.76
C GLU A 161 20.21 11.20 20.96
N LYS A 162 19.68 11.69 22.10
CA LYS A 162 20.47 11.80 23.34
C LYS A 162 20.86 10.44 23.90
N GLU A 163 20.03 9.42 23.67
CA GLU A 163 20.26 8.05 24.11
C GLU A 163 21.09 7.24 23.10
N ASN A 164 20.88 7.50 21.80
CA ASN A 164 21.61 6.88 20.70
C ASN A 164 22.15 7.94 19.73
N SER A 165 23.44 8.29 19.86
CA SER A 165 24.08 9.27 18.97
C SER A 165 24.15 8.84 17.49
N ASN A 166 23.89 7.56 17.18
CA ASN A 166 23.86 7.03 15.81
C ASN A 166 22.43 7.01 15.20
N LEU A 167 21.41 7.47 15.93
CA LEU A 167 20.00 7.42 15.54
C LEU A 167 19.75 7.90 14.11
N LYS A 168 20.33 9.04 13.72
CA LYS A 168 20.15 9.61 12.38
C LYS A 168 20.63 8.67 11.27
N ASN A 169 21.70 7.92 11.48
CA ASN A 169 22.18 6.95 10.49
C ASN A 169 21.29 5.71 10.42
N GLU A 170 20.65 5.35 11.54
CA GLU A 170 19.75 4.20 11.63
C GLU A 170 18.37 4.48 11.06
N LEU A 171 17.84 5.70 11.23
CA LEU A 171 16.46 6.04 10.88
C LEU A 171 16.33 6.84 9.57
N LEU A 172 17.40 7.46 9.07
CA LEU A 172 17.36 8.25 7.83
C LEU A 172 18.11 7.56 6.69
N ASN A 173 17.42 7.40 5.55
CA ASN A 173 18.02 6.87 4.32
C ASN A 173 18.99 7.86 3.68
N ASP A 174 18.72 9.16 3.78
CA ASP A 174 19.60 10.22 3.31
C ASP A 174 19.77 11.32 4.39
N LEU A 175 19.91 12.59 4.00
CA LEU A 175 20.06 13.70 4.93
C LEU A 175 18.76 14.04 5.66
N ILE A 176 17.59 13.77 5.07
CA ILE A 176 16.29 14.24 5.58
C ILE A 176 15.19 13.19 5.58
N HIS A 177 15.24 12.19 4.70
CA HIS A 177 14.16 11.24 4.51
C HIS A 177 14.31 10.03 5.44
N PRO A 178 13.29 9.71 6.24
CA PRO A 178 13.21 8.47 6.99
C PRO A 178 13.33 7.24 6.07
N ASN A 179 14.07 6.24 6.52
CA ASN A 179 14.04 4.89 5.92
C ASN A 179 12.88 4.07 6.51
N GLU A 180 12.81 2.77 6.21
CA GLU A 180 11.80 1.86 6.75
C GLU A 180 11.72 1.86 8.29
N LYS A 181 12.86 1.97 8.99
CA LYS A 181 12.90 2.06 10.46
C LYS A 181 12.41 3.41 10.95
N GLY A 182 12.77 4.49 10.28
CA GLY A 182 12.29 5.83 10.61
C GLY A 182 10.78 5.98 10.43
N HIS A 183 10.22 5.41 9.35
CA HIS A 183 8.76 5.33 9.17
C HIS A 183 8.07 4.52 10.28
N LEU A 184 8.71 3.44 10.74
CA LEU A 184 8.21 2.65 11.86
C LEU A 184 8.28 3.40 13.20
N GLU A 185 9.31 4.22 13.42
CA GLU A 185 9.39 5.08 14.61
C GLU A 185 8.30 6.16 14.61
N ILE A 186 8.09 6.83 13.46
CA ILE A 186 7.00 7.82 13.28
C ILE A 186 5.65 7.19 13.66
N VAL A 187 5.32 6.03 13.10
CA VAL A 187 3.99 5.44 13.32
C VAL A 187 3.81 4.95 14.76
N LYS A 188 4.86 4.38 15.37
CA LYS A 188 4.80 3.96 16.79
C LYS A 188 4.59 5.14 17.72
N PHE A 189 5.22 6.27 17.43
CA PHE A 189 4.99 7.49 18.18
C PHE A 189 3.56 8.01 17.99
N ILE A 190 3.02 8.00 16.77
CA ILE A 190 1.60 8.30 16.51
C ILE A 190 0.67 7.40 17.33
N PHE A 191 0.96 6.09 17.39
CA PHE A 191 0.15 5.15 18.18
C PHE A 191 0.13 5.50 19.67
N LYS A 192 1.25 5.92 20.23
CA LYS A 192 1.35 6.34 21.64
C LYS A 192 0.55 7.62 21.87
N GLU A 193 0.74 8.64 21.03
CA GLU A 193 0.03 9.92 21.15
C GLU A 193 -1.49 9.78 21.00
N LEU A 194 -1.95 8.81 20.23
CA LEU A 194 -3.38 8.53 20.02
C LEU A 194 -3.96 7.48 20.98
N ASP A 195 -3.17 6.97 21.94
CA ASP A 195 -3.57 5.93 22.88
C ASP A 195 -4.10 4.65 22.19
N ILE A 196 -3.44 4.26 21.10
CA ILE A 196 -3.70 3.02 20.36
C ILE A 196 -2.49 2.09 20.31
N PHE A 197 -1.42 2.39 21.05
CA PHE A 197 -0.29 1.49 21.24
C PHE A 197 -0.64 0.36 22.22
N GLU A 198 -0.37 -0.89 21.86
CA GLU A 198 -0.58 -2.07 22.72
C GLU A 198 0.68 -2.95 22.72
N GLU A 199 1.22 -3.28 23.90
CA GLU A 199 2.48 -4.01 24.05
C GLU A 199 2.43 -5.46 23.54
N ASP A 200 1.25 -6.04 23.34
CA ASP A 200 1.03 -7.38 22.80
C ASP A 200 0.65 -7.37 21.31
N SER A 201 0.43 -6.19 20.72
CA SER A 201 0.06 -6.05 19.31
C SER A 201 1.25 -6.26 18.38
N TYR A 202 1.03 -7.00 17.30
CA TYR A 202 2.05 -7.24 16.27
C TYR A 202 2.50 -5.92 15.62
N THR A 203 1.57 -5.05 15.20
CA THR A 203 1.91 -3.77 14.55
C THR A 203 2.65 -2.81 15.48
N CYS A 204 2.42 -2.89 16.81
CA CYS A 204 3.14 -2.07 17.79
C CYS A 204 4.55 -2.59 18.09
N ASN A 205 4.78 -3.91 17.98
CA ASN A 205 6.05 -4.56 18.28
C ASN A 205 6.95 -4.82 17.06
N LEU A 206 6.46 -4.55 15.86
CA LEU A 206 7.24 -4.72 14.63
C LEU A 206 8.61 -4.03 14.75
N SER A 207 9.68 -4.66 14.25
CA SER A 207 11.03 -4.10 14.27
C SER A 207 11.84 -4.64 13.09
N TYR A 208 12.74 -3.83 12.54
CA TYR A 208 13.57 -4.22 11.41
C TYR A 208 15.08 -4.32 11.76
N PRO A 209 15.84 -5.30 11.22
CA PRO A 209 15.34 -6.42 10.42
C PRO A 209 14.41 -7.32 11.25
N ILE A 210 13.51 -8.04 10.57
CA ILE A 210 12.46 -8.84 11.23
C ILE A 210 13.14 -9.96 12.02
N LYS A 211 13.01 -9.96 13.35
CA LYS A 211 13.70 -10.94 14.23
C LYS A 211 13.33 -12.41 13.98
N ALA A 212 12.26 -12.68 13.21
CA ALA A 212 11.70 -14.00 12.95
C ALA A 212 12.42 -14.82 11.85
N GLU A 213 13.38 -14.25 11.12
CA GLU A 213 14.10 -14.97 10.05
C GLU A 213 14.94 -16.15 10.58
N ASN A 214 15.42 -16.10 11.84
CA ASN A 214 16.37 -17.09 12.37
C ASN A 214 15.80 -18.50 12.67
N ASP A 215 14.48 -18.66 12.87
CA ASP A 215 13.91 -19.97 13.26
C ASP A 215 13.27 -20.73 12.08
N LEU A 216 12.82 -20.04 11.03
CA LEU A 216 12.32 -20.64 9.79
C LEU A 216 13.46 -21.07 8.85
N GLU A 217 14.57 -20.31 8.81
CA GLU A 217 15.74 -20.62 7.97
C GLU A 217 16.43 -21.93 8.34
N ARG A 218 16.50 -22.28 9.63
CA ARG A 218 17.15 -23.54 10.09
C ARG A 218 16.55 -24.81 9.49
N LYS A 219 15.26 -24.82 9.15
CA LYS A 219 14.62 -25.99 8.51
C LYS A 219 14.92 -26.05 7.02
N VAL A 220 14.92 -24.90 6.33
CA VAL A 220 15.11 -24.80 4.87
C VAL A 220 16.59 -24.99 4.47
N ASP A 221 17.53 -24.50 5.28
CA ASP A 221 18.97 -24.63 5.03
C ASP A 221 19.49 -26.08 5.03
N SER A 222 18.81 -26.96 5.77
CA SER A 222 19.17 -28.38 5.85
C SER A 222 18.91 -29.15 4.54
N GLU A 223 17.94 -28.68 3.73
CA GLU A 223 17.64 -29.22 2.40
C GLU A 223 18.39 -28.46 1.29
N TRP A 224 18.59 -27.15 1.45
CA TRP A 224 19.31 -26.29 0.49
C TRP A 224 20.75 -26.74 0.22
N ASN A 225 21.50 -27.08 1.29
CA ASN A 225 22.90 -27.52 1.17
C ASN A 225 23.09 -28.83 0.38
N LYS A 226 22.03 -29.63 0.16
CA LYS A 226 22.11 -30.85 -0.65
C LYS A 226 21.87 -30.61 -2.14
N GLY A 227 21.21 -29.52 -2.53
CA GLY A 227 20.88 -29.21 -3.93
C GLY A 227 21.82 -28.20 -4.60
N PHE A 228 22.41 -27.28 -3.82
CA PHE A 228 23.11 -26.11 -4.37
C PHE A 228 24.43 -26.44 -5.10
N PHE A 229 25.09 -27.54 -4.75
CA PHE A 229 26.37 -27.92 -5.38
C PHE A 229 26.23 -28.55 -6.78
N ASN A 230 25.02 -28.84 -7.27
CA ASN A 230 24.83 -29.49 -8.57
C ASN A 230 24.47 -28.53 -9.73
N ASP A 231 23.99 -27.30 -9.47
CA ASP A 231 23.42 -26.45 -10.52
C ASP A 231 24.28 -25.22 -10.93
N ILE A 232 25.41 -24.96 -10.27
CA ILE A 232 26.26 -23.78 -10.58
C ILE A 232 27.16 -23.99 -11.81
N SER A 233 27.11 -25.16 -12.44
CA SER A 233 27.76 -25.39 -13.74
C SER A 233 26.72 -25.59 -14.84
N ASN A 234 25.96 -24.54 -15.21
CA ASN A 234 25.63 -24.25 -16.62
C ASN A 234 24.71 -23.03 -16.80
N LYS A 235 25.29 -22.04 -17.51
CA LYS A 235 24.65 -21.09 -18.45
C LYS A 235 23.83 -19.91 -17.90
N ASN A 236 24.36 -18.72 -18.22
CA ASN A 236 23.61 -17.52 -18.54
C ASN A 236 22.44 -17.85 -19.49
N PHE A 237 21.20 -17.68 -19.02
CA PHE A 237 20.01 -17.76 -19.87
C PHE A 237 19.31 -16.40 -19.89
N SER A 238 19.14 -15.88 -21.09
CA SER A 238 18.43 -14.64 -21.44
C SER A 238 16.99 -14.66 -20.92
N GLN A 239 16.57 -13.56 -20.31
CA GLN A 239 15.33 -13.45 -19.53
C GLN A 239 14.07 -13.11 -20.36
N GLU A 240 14.09 -13.25 -21.69
CA GLU A 240 13.08 -12.60 -22.57
C GLU A 240 12.26 -13.53 -23.49
N GLU A 241 12.42 -14.85 -23.47
CA GLU A 241 11.80 -15.73 -24.49
C GLU A 241 10.72 -16.72 -24.00
N LEU A 242 9.78 -16.31 -23.13
CA LEU A 242 8.65 -17.17 -22.72
C LEU A 242 7.26 -16.52 -22.72
N ILE A 243 7.08 -15.34 -23.32
CA ILE A 243 5.77 -14.68 -23.43
C ILE A 243 5.40 -14.59 -24.91
N GLN A 244 4.95 -15.70 -25.49
CA GLN A 244 4.21 -15.65 -26.75
C GLN A 244 2.97 -16.55 -26.70
N ASN A 245 1.85 -15.87 -26.95
CA ASN A 245 0.50 -16.36 -27.28
C ASN A 245 -0.39 -16.91 -26.15
N THR A 246 -1.49 -16.18 -25.90
CA THR A 246 -2.81 -16.61 -26.40
C THR A 246 -3.87 -15.48 -26.37
N LYS A 247 -4.56 -15.34 -27.52
CA LYS A 247 -5.91 -14.79 -27.77
C LYS A 247 -6.11 -13.27 -27.88
N GLU A 248 -6.07 -12.82 -29.14
CA GLU A 248 -6.48 -11.52 -29.70
C GLU A 248 -7.91 -11.02 -29.38
N ASN A 249 -8.73 -11.77 -28.61
CA ASN A 249 -10.11 -11.38 -28.28
C ASN A 249 -10.27 -10.65 -26.92
N PHE A 250 -9.22 -10.53 -26.10
CA PHE A 250 -9.23 -9.81 -24.80
C PHE A 250 -8.76 -8.34 -24.88
N ASN A 251 -8.37 -7.87 -26.07
CA ASN A 251 -7.71 -6.58 -26.26
C ASN A 251 -8.56 -5.36 -25.82
N ASN A 252 -9.89 -5.39 -25.96
CA ASN A 252 -10.72 -4.21 -25.67
C ASN A 252 -10.83 -3.88 -24.17
N ASN A 253 -10.89 -4.89 -23.29
CA ASN A 253 -10.91 -4.65 -21.85
C ASN A 253 -9.54 -4.23 -21.34
N LEU A 254 -8.48 -4.87 -21.82
CA LEU A 254 -7.11 -4.49 -21.48
C LEU A 254 -6.83 -3.05 -21.92
N GLU A 255 -7.21 -2.67 -23.14
CA GLU A 255 -7.10 -1.29 -23.63
C GLU A 255 -7.90 -0.32 -22.76
N SER A 256 -9.12 -0.67 -22.36
CA SER A 256 -9.93 0.16 -21.45
C SER A 256 -9.26 0.35 -20.08
N ILE A 257 -8.66 -0.72 -19.52
CA ILE A 257 -7.94 -0.66 -18.24
C ILE A 257 -6.67 0.17 -18.39
N THR A 258 -5.86 -0.08 -19.41
CA THR A 258 -4.64 0.70 -19.69
C THR A 258 -4.97 2.18 -19.95
N ASN A 259 -6.08 2.46 -20.62
CA ASN A 259 -6.58 3.83 -20.81
C ASN A 259 -6.94 4.47 -19.46
N LEU A 260 -7.67 3.79 -18.57
CA LEU A 260 -7.94 4.31 -17.22
C LEU A 260 -6.67 4.60 -16.42
N ILE A 261 -5.63 3.77 -16.57
CA ILE A 261 -4.32 4.01 -15.93
C ILE A 261 -3.67 5.27 -16.48
N ASN A 262 -3.73 5.50 -17.80
CA ASN A 262 -3.07 6.62 -18.46
C ASN A 262 -3.90 7.91 -18.46
N GLU A 263 -5.21 7.82 -18.26
CA GLU A 263 -6.12 8.97 -18.22
C GLU A 263 -5.83 9.87 -17.03
N ASP A 264 -5.98 11.18 -17.25
CA ASP A 264 -5.89 12.18 -16.19
C ASP A 264 -7.20 12.29 -15.40
N LYS A 265 -7.67 11.16 -14.86
CA LYS A 265 -8.91 11.07 -14.09
C LYS A 265 -8.69 10.42 -12.74
N LYS A 266 -9.44 10.91 -11.76
CA LYS A 266 -9.59 10.33 -10.42
C LYS A 266 -10.43 9.06 -10.48
N GLY A 267 -10.26 8.17 -9.52
CA GLY A 267 -11.17 7.03 -9.39
C GLY A 267 -10.72 6.00 -8.37
N ILE A 268 -11.68 5.39 -7.69
CA ILE A 268 -11.41 4.32 -6.73
C ILE A 268 -11.29 2.99 -7.47
N TRP A 269 -10.31 2.18 -7.06
CA TRP A 269 -10.10 0.83 -7.52
C TRP A 269 -10.30 -0.10 -6.33
N VAL A 270 -11.12 -1.14 -6.47
CA VAL A 270 -11.43 -2.06 -5.36
C VAL A 270 -10.79 -3.41 -5.62
N PHE A 271 -10.19 -3.99 -4.59
CA PHE A 271 -9.66 -5.35 -4.59
C PHE A 271 -10.48 -6.20 -3.62
N LEU A 272 -11.06 -7.27 -4.15
CA LEU A 272 -11.79 -8.30 -3.43
C LEU A 272 -10.99 -9.59 -3.51
N GLY A 273 -10.77 -10.25 -2.38
CA GLY A 273 -10.17 -11.57 -2.38
C GLY A 273 -10.13 -12.21 -1.01
N ASP A 274 -9.69 -13.46 -0.99
CA ASP A 274 -9.51 -14.26 0.22
C ASP A 274 -8.16 -13.95 0.91
N GLU A 275 -7.60 -14.93 1.62
CA GLU A 275 -6.35 -14.84 2.38
C GLU A 275 -5.18 -14.28 1.55
N ASP A 276 -5.08 -14.62 0.25
CA ASP A 276 -3.99 -14.14 -0.62
C ASP A 276 -4.05 -12.64 -0.91
N THR A 277 -5.20 -12.01 -0.64
CA THR A 277 -5.45 -10.56 -0.79
C THR A 277 -5.46 -9.84 0.55
N ASN A 278 -5.45 -10.57 1.67
CA ASN A 278 -5.47 -10.01 3.02
C ASN A 278 -4.20 -9.20 3.32
N GLU A 279 -4.31 -8.24 4.24
CA GLU A 279 -3.28 -7.23 4.51
C GLU A 279 -2.49 -7.45 5.80
N ILE A 280 -2.97 -8.32 6.70
CA ILE A 280 -2.56 -8.33 8.10
C ILE A 280 -1.47 -9.38 8.35
N GLY A 281 -0.31 -8.95 8.85
CA GLY A 281 0.70 -9.80 9.50
C GLY A 281 1.58 -10.65 8.57
N ASP A 282 1.04 -11.20 7.48
CA ASP A 282 1.77 -12.16 6.63
C ASP A 282 2.89 -11.52 5.78
N THR A 283 2.82 -10.21 5.54
CA THR A 283 3.88 -9.47 4.84
C THR A 283 4.98 -8.95 5.76
N LEU A 284 4.86 -9.14 7.08
CA LEU A 284 5.89 -8.75 8.06
C LEU A 284 6.34 -7.28 7.96
N GLY A 285 5.43 -6.37 7.60
CA GLY A 285 5.71 -4.94 7.42
C GLY A 285 6.12 -4.52 6.00
N TYR A 286 6.28 -5.47 5.09
CA TYR A 286 6.36 -5.20 3.67
C TYR A 286 4.99 -4.87 3.08
N LYS A 287 5.01 -4.21 1.93
CA LYS A 287 3.79 -3.93 1.15
C LYS A 287 3.16 -5.22 0.65
N ASN A 288 1.83 -5.30 0.71
CA ASN A 288 1.07 -6.31 0.00
C ASN A 288 0.98 -5.95 -1.50
N TYR A 289 0.41 -6.84 -2.32
CA TYR A 289 0.36 -6.64 -3.77
C TYR A 289 -0.54 -5.45 -4.17
N VAL A 290 -1.56 -5.13 -3.38
CA VAL A 290 -2.45 -3.98 -3.60
C VAL A 290 -1.70 -2.67 -3.31
N GLU A 291 -0.88 -2.64 -2.26
CA GLU A 291 0.00 -1.51 -1.93
C GLU A 291 1.06 -1.29 -3.02
N TYR A 292 1.65 -2.36 -3.57
CA TYR A 292 2.54 -2.25 -4.72
C TYR A 292 1.81 -1.73 -5.98
N MET A 293 0.58 -2.19 -6.21
CA MET A 293 -0.27 -1.69 -7.30
C MET A 293 -0.56 -0.20 -7.14
N GLU A 294 -0.90 0.20 -5.92
CA GLU A 294 -1.19 1.58 -5.55
C GLU A 294 0.03 2.46 -5.83
N GLU A 295 1.21 2.00 -5.40
CA GLU A 295 2.48 2.66 -5.62
C GLU A 295 2.83 2.82 -7.10
N ARG A 296 2.66 1.74 -7.89
CA ARG A 296 2.97 1.78 -9.33
C ARG A 296 2.07 2.77 -10.06
N ILE A 297 0.76 2.67 -9.85
CA ILE A 297 -0.23 3.43 -10.63
C ILE A 297 -0.32 4.88 -10.16
N ARG A 298 -0.35 5.13 -8.84
CA ARG A 298 -0.49 6.49 -8.32
C ARG A 298 0.83 7.26 -8.32
N TRP A 299 1.97 6.59 -8.15
CA TRP A 299 3.23 7.30 -7.88
C TRP A 299 4.22 7.25 -9.02
N GLU A 300 4.48 6.09 -9.61
CA GLU A 300 5.45 5.99 -10.70
C GLU A 300 4.87 6.36 -12.07
N LEU A 301 3.56 6.16 -12.29
CA LEU A 301 2.87 6.40 -13.56
C LEU A 301 2.03 7.69 -13.59
N ASN A 302 2.25 8.61 -12.64
CA ASN A 302 1.47 9.85 -12.60
C ASN A 302 1.92 10.94 -13.57
N ASP A 303 3.10 10.84 -14.17
CA ASP A 303 3.66 11.84 -15.09
C ASP A 303 3.61 13.29 -14.56
N GLY A 304 3.69 13.47 -13.23
CA GLY A 304 3.57 14.78 -12.57
C GLY A 304 2.14 15.28 -12.38
N SER A 305 1.11 14.53 -12.79
CA SER A 305 -0.29 14.91 -12.57
C SER A 305 -0.77 14.59 -11.16
N ILE A 306 -1.33 15.60 -10.49
CA ILE A 306 -2.02 15.43 -9.22
C ILE A 306 -3.27 14.55 -9.36
N ASN A 307 -4.02 14.65 -10.46
CA ASN A 307 -5.25 13.86 -10.65
C ASN A 307 -4.95 12.37 -10.83
N LYS A 308 -3.81 12.00 -11.44
CA LYS A 308 -3.40 10.58 -11.54
C LYS A 308 -3.04 9.99 -10.18
N ARG A 309 -2.61 10.82 -9.21
CA ARG A 309 -2.39 10.42 -7.82
C ARG A 309 -3.68 10.11 -7.07
N GLU A 310 -4.83 10.47 -7.64
CA GLU A 310 -6.18 10.25 -7.08
C GLU A 310 -6.81 8.93 -7.51
N LYS A 311 -5.98 7.92 -7.84
CA LYS A 311 -6.39 6.55 -8.18
C LYS A 311 -6.24 5.62 -6.98
N PHE A 312 -6.95 5.92 -5.90
CA PHE A 312 -6.85 5.18 -4.64
C PHE A 312 -7.31 3.74 -4.78
N MET A 313 -6.65 2.86 -4.04
CA MET A 313 -7.01 1.45 -3.98
C MET A 313 -7.62 1.14 -2.62
N ILE A 314 -8.74 0.43 -2.64
CA ILE A 314 -9.38 -0.10 -1.44
C ILE A 314 -9.22 -1.60 -1.46
N ASN A 315 -8.56 -2.13 -0.44
CA ASN A 315 -8.39 -3.55 -0.26
C ASN A 315 -9.39 -4.08 0.77
N PHE A 316 -10.33 -4.89 0.30
CA PHE A 316 -11.26 -5.67 1.12
C PHE A 316 -10.85 -7.13 1.23
N GLY A 317 -9.60 -7.50 0.97
CA GLY A 317 -9.10 -8.85 1.20
C GLY A 317 -9.19 -9.26 2.67
N THR A 318 -9.84 -10.39 2.94
CA THR A 318 -9.93 -10.99 4.27
C THR A 318 -9.99 -12.51 4.15
N GLU A 319 -9.63 -13.23 5.22
CA GLU A 319 -9.66 -14.69 5.23
C GLU A 319 -11.08 -15.25 5.06
N ASP A 320 -12.10 -14.48 5.42
CA ASP A 320 -13.50 -14.91 5.43
C ASP A 320 -14.21 -14.81 4.06
N ILE A 321 -13.57 -14.21 3.05
CA ILE A 321 -14.21 -13.95 1.76
C ILE A 321 -14.26 -15.21 0.88
N ASN A 322 -15.49 -15.56 0.50
CA ASN A 322 -15.81 -16.47 -0.60
C ASN A 322 -16.95 -15.88 -1.45
N SER A 323 -17.36 -16.59 -2.50
CA SER A 323 -18.39 -16.11 -3.43
C SER A 323 -19.74 -15.85 -2.77
N GLU A 324 -20.14 -16.65 -1.77
CA GLU A 324 -21.40 -16.45 -1.03
C GLU A 324 -21.35 -15.18 -0.18
N TYR A 325 -20.24 -14.95 0.54
CA TYR A 325 -20.02 -13.73 1.30
C TYR A 325 -20.10 -12.48 0.40
N LEU A 326 -19.42 -12.51 -0.76
CA LEU A 326 -19.45 -11.37 -1.68
C LEU A 326 -20.84 -11.10 -2.23
N ILE A 327 -21.65 -12.11 -2.56
CA ILE A 327 -23.03 -11.91 -3.03
C ILE A 327 -23.85 -11.08 -2.04
N ASN A 328 -23.67 -11.35 -0.75
CA ASN A 328 -24.42 -10.73 0.35
C ASN A 328 -23.88 -9.35 0.74
N ASN A 329 -22.61 -9.06 0.46
CA ASN A 329 -21.93 -7.85 0.95
C ASN A 329 -21.45 -6.90 -0.16
N LEU A 330 -21.66 -7.22 -1.44
CA LEU A 330 -21.10 -6.44 -2.56
C LEU A 330 -21.53 -4.96 -2.56
N GLU A 331 -22.74 -4.65 -2.10
CA GLU A 331 -23.22 -3.27 -2.02
C GLU A 331 -22.36 -2.44 -1.07
N HIS A 332 -22.07 -3.03 0.10
CA HIS A 332 -21.25 -2.42 1.14
C HIS A 332 -19.77 -2.38 0.77
N LEU A 333 -19.25 -3.39 0.06
CA LEU A 333 -17.83 -3.47 -0.28
C LEU A 333 -17.49 -2.73 -1.58
N VAL A 334 -18.45 -2.57 -2.50
CA VAL A 334 -18.17 -2.08 -3.85
C VAL A 334 -19.08 -0.92 -4.22
N SER A 335 -20.40 -1.14 -4.23
CA SER A 335 -21.33 -0.17 -4.82
C SER A 335 -21.28 1.21 -4.15
N LYS A 336 -21.10 1.27 -2.83
CA LYS A 336 -21.02 2.53 -2.09
C LYS A 336 -19.82 3.42 -2.49
N TYR A 337 -18.75 2.83 -3.04
CA TYR A 337 -17.55 3.56 -3.45
C TYR A 337 -17.53 3.97 -4.92
N ASN A 338 -18.50 3.51 -5.73
CA ASN A 338 -18.58 3.78 -7.16
C ASN A 338 -17.23 3.62 -7.90
N PRO A 339 -16.56 2.45 -7.78
CA PRO A 339 -15.22 2.26 -8.30
C PRO A 339 -15.16 2.24 -9.84
N LYS A 340 -14.00 2.56 -10.40
CA LYS A 340 -13.74 2.42 -11.84
C LYS A 340 -13.38 0.99 -12.23
N VAL A 341 -12.65 0.30 -11.35
CA VAL A 341 -12.15 -1.05 -11.58
C VAL A 341 -12.36 -1.87 -10.31
N VAL A 342 -12.74 -3.14 -10.47
CA VAL A 342 -12.89 -4.10 -9.37
C VAL A 342 -12.10 -5.36 -9.71
N PHE A 343 -11.04 -5.61 -8.97
CA PHE A 343 -10.27 -6.85 -9.01
C PHE A 343 -10.93 -7.89 -8.11
N ILE A 344 -11.12 -9.10 -8.63
CA ILE A 344 -11.81 -10.20 -7.95
C ILE A 344 -10.89 -11.42 -7.96
N MET A 345 -10.30 -11.76 -6.82
CA MET A 345 -9.44 -12.93 -6.59
C MET A 345 -10.07 -13.86 -5.55
N ILE A 346 -11.05 -14.67 -5.98
CA ILE A 346 -11.74 -15.65 -5.13
C ILE A 346 -11.62 -17.05 -5.75
N GLY A 347 -12.01 -18.08 -5.01
CA GLY A 347 -11.86 -19.48 -5.43
C GLY A 347 -10.94 -20.30 -4.52
N GLY A 348 -10.12 -19.63 -3.69
CA GLY A 348 -9.22 -20.29 -2.75
C GLY A 348 -9.97 -20.85 -1.53
N ASN A 349 -11.03 -20.17 -1.09
CA ASN A 349 -11.80 -20.49 0.12
C ASN A 349 -13.27 -20.90 -0.15
N GLU A 350 -13.57 -21.43 -1.34
CA GLU A 350 -14.93 -21.85 -1.70
C GLU A 350 -15.35 -23.15 -0.97
N LYS A 351 -16.57 -23.14 -0.41
CA LYS A 351 -17.17 -24.26 0.34
C LYS A 351 -18.35 -24.92 -0.38
N ILE A 352 -18.60 -24.50 -1.62
CA ILE A 352 -19.74 -24.87 -2.47
C ILE A 352 -19.27 -25.63 -3.70
N THR A 353 -20.17 -26.18 -4.49
CA THR A 353 -19.78 -26.89 -5.72
C THR A 353 -19.23 -25.93 -6.79
N PRO A 354 -18.36 -26.39 -7.72
CA PRO A 354 -17.91 -25.57 -8.85
C PRO A 354 -19.05 -24.97 -9.68
N GLU A 355 -20.17 -25.68 -9.81
CA GLU A 355 -21.37 -25.21 -10.50
C GLU A 355 -22.05 -24.05 -9.76
N GLU A 356 -22.21 -24.15 -8.43
CA GLU A 356 -22.73 -23.07 -7.60
C GLU A 356 -21.78 -21.87 -7.60
N PHE A 357 -20.46 -22.12 -7.51
CA PHE A 357 -19.45 -21.08 -7.62
C PHE A 357 -19.51 -20.35 -8.96
N LYS A 358 -19.70 -21.08 -10.07
CA LYS A 358 -19.89 -20.47 -11.40
C LYS A 358 -21.08 -19.53 -11.40
N HIS A 359 -22.22 -19.97 -10.88
CA HIS A 359 -23.42 -19.13 -10.76
C HIS A 359 -23.14 -17.87 -9.95
N ASN A 360 -22.46 -18.02 -8.81
CA ASN A 360 -22.14 -16.91 -7.93
C ASN A 360 -21.19 -15.90 -8.59
N LEU A 361 -20.12 -16.38 -9.23
CA LEU A 361 -19.14 -15.53 -9.88
C LEU A 361 -19.75 -14.70 -11.02
N VAL A 362 -20.63 -15.30 -11.84
CA VAL A 362 -21.38 -14.59 -12.89
C VAL A 362 -22.27 -13.50 -12.28
N ASN A 363 -22.96 -13.78 -11.18
CA ASN A 363 -23.78 -12.78 -10.48
C ASN A 363 -22.95 -11.62 -9.93
N ILE A 364 -21.81 -11.90 -9.30
CA ILE A 364 -20.89 -10.88 -8.77
C ILE A 364 -20.41 -9.97 -9.91
N VAL A 365 -19.91 -10.57 -11.00
CA VAL A 365 -19.49 -9.86 -12.21
C VAL A 365 -20.61 -8.97 -12.77
N SER A 366 -21.83 -9.51 -12.88
CA SER A 366 -22.98 -8.76 -13.40
C SER A 366 -23.27 -7.53 -12.54
N LYS A 367 -23.27 -7.68 -11.20
CA LYS A 367 -23.46 -6.57 -10.28
C LYS A 367 -22.36 -5.50 -10.41
N VAL A 368 -21.09 -5.90 -10.60
CA VAL A 368 -19.98 -4.96 -10.85
C VAL A 368 -20.17 -4.21 -12.17
N LYS A 369 -20.55 -4.89 -13.25
CA LYS A 369 -20.84 -4.26 -14.55
C LYS A 369 -22.02 -3.28 -14.45
N ASN A 370 -23.05 -3.61 -13.67
CA ASN A 370 -24.26 -2.77 -13.52
C ASN A 370 -24.01 -1.41 -12.85
N ILE A 371 -22.93 -1.27 -12.06
CA ILE A 371 -22.50 0.01 -11.50
C ILE A 371 -21.50 0.76 -12.40
N ASN A 372 -21.35 0.33 -13.67
CA ASN A 372 -20.40 0.87 -14.65
C ASN A 372 -18.91 0.73 -14.26
N SER A 373 -18.58 -0.27 -13.43
CA SER A 373 -17.19 -0.62 -13.11
C SER A 373 -16.67 -1.71 -14.05
N ILE A 374 -15.36 -1.72 -14.31
CA ILE A 374 -14.70 -2.77 -15.08
C ILE A 374 -14.28 -3.91 -14.13
N PRO A 375 -14.85 -5.13 -14.24
CA PRO A 375 -14.36 -6.28 -13.49
C PRO A 375 -13.05 -6.78 -14.09
N ILE A 376 -12.13 -7.19 -13.22
CA ILE A 376 -10.92 -7.95 -13.56
C ILE A 376 -10.94 -9.21 -12.71
N LEU A 377 -10.92 -10.37 -13.36
CA LEU A 377 -10.81 -11.64 -12.65
C LEU A 377 -9.34 -11.96 -12.39
N GLN A 378 -9.07 -12.55 -11.24
CA GLN A 378 -7.78 -13.13 -10.90
C GLN A 378 -8.01 -14.57 -10.44
N SER A 379 -7.18 -15.51 -10.90
CA SER A 379 -7.18 -16.84 -10.26
C SER A 379 -6.36 -16.78 -8.95
N PRO A 380 -6.70 -17.59 -7.92
CA PRO A 380 -5.87 -17.72 -6.73
C PRO A 380 -4.46 -18.23 -7.07
N ILE A 381 -3.48 -18.07 -6.16
CA ILE A 381 -2.13 -18.62 -6.39
C ILE A 381 -2.14 -20.15 -6.25
N LYS A 382 -1.16 -20.82 -6.86
CA LYS A 382 -0.96 -22.26 -6.62
C LYS A 382 -0.17 -22.45 -5.32
N ASN A 383 -0.86 -22.83 -4.25
CA ASN A 383 -0.28 -23.02 -2.92
C ASN A 383 -0.38 -24.45 -2.35
N GLY A 384 -0.78 -25.43 -3.18
CA GLY A 384 -0.94 -26.83 -2.77
C GLY A 384 -2.36 -27.21 -2.35
N SER A 385 -3.26 -26.24 -2.19
CA SER A 385 -4.70 -26.48 -1.98
C SER A 385 -5.36 -27.06 -3.23
N ASN A 386 -6.38 -27.90 -3.05
CA ASN A 386 -7.13 -28.51 -4.15
C ASN A 386 -8.21 -27.56 -4.70
N ILE A 387 -7.79 -26.58 -5.50
CA ILE A 387 -8.65 -25.52 -6.05
C ILE A 387 -8.77 -25.56 -7.58
N GLU A 388 -8.28 -26.62 -8.22
CA GLU A 388 -8.14 -26.68 -9.68
C GLU A 388 -9.49 -26.57 -10.41
N GLU A 389 -10.55 -27.18 -9.87
CA GLU A 389 -11.90 -27.09 -10.45
C GLU A 389 -12.47 -25.66 -10.38
N TYR A 390 -12.24 -24.93 -9.29
CA TYR A 390 -12.65 -23.52 -9.21
C TYR A 390 -11.84 -22.64 -10.16
N VAL A 391 -10.54 -22.90 -10.34
CA VAL A 391 -9.71 -22.21 -11.33
C VAL A 391 -10.22 -22.44 -12.75
N LYS A 392 -10.67 -23.66 -13.08
CA LYS A 392 -11.34 -23.94 -14.37
C LYS A 392 -12.62 -23.12 -14.54
N VAL A 393 -13.42 -22.98 -13.48
CA VAL A 393 -14.61 -22.13 -13.49
C VAL A 393 -14.26 -20.66 -13.73
N ILE A 394 -13.25 -20.10 -13.06
CA ILE A 394 -12.82 -18.70 -13.24
C ILE A 394 -12.42 -18.44 -14.71
N ARG A 395 -11.65 -19.36 -15.31
CA ARG A 395 -11.28 -19.29 -16.73
C ARG A 395 -12.49 -19.33 -17.65
N ALA A 396 -13.42 -20.26 -17.40
CA ALA A 396 -14.65 -20.38 -18.19
C ALA A 396 -15.49 -19.10 -18.10
N VAL A 397 -15.68 -18.54 -16.90
CA VAL A 397 -16.42 -17.28 -16.71
C VAL A 397 -15.70 -16.11 -17.41
N SER A 398 -14.36 -16.02 -17.31
CA SER A 398 -13.59 -15.01 -18.03
C SER A 398 -13.82 -15.05 -19.54
N GLU A 399 -13.81 -16.25 -20.15
CA GLU A 399 -14.08 -16.42 -21.58
C GLU A 399 -15.54 -16.13 -21.95
N GLU A 400 -16.51 -16.67 -21.19
CA GLU A 400 -17.95 -16.51 -21.45
C GLU A 400 -18.41 -15.05 -21.29
N GLU A 401 -17.98 -14.39 -20.22
CA GLU A 401 -18.34 -13.01 -19.89
C GLU A 401 -17.44 -11.95 -20.54
N LYS A 402 -16.43 -12.41 -21.30
CA LYS A 402 -15.39 -11.59 -21.93
C LYS A 402 -14.73 -10.63 -20.95
N ILE A 403 -14.19 -11.15 -19.86
CA ILE A 403 -13.54 -10.40 -18.78
C ILE A 403 -12.04 -10.64 -18.80
N PHE A 404 -11.25 -9.59 -18.61
CA PHE A 404 -9.80 -9.73 -18.49
C PHE A 404 -9.44 -10.58 -17.27
N LEU A 405 -8.61 -11.60 -17.48
CA LEU A 405 -8.16 -12.53 -16.44
C LEU A 405 -6.65 -12.42 -16.24
N ILE A 406 -6.25 -12.25 -14.98
CA ILE A 406 -4.89 -12.39 -14.51
C ILE A 406 -4.76 -13.78 -13.88
N ASP A 407 -4.16 -14.73 -14.60
CA ASP A 407 -4.09 -16.12 -14.16
C ASP A 407 -2.83 -16.39 -13.31
N HIS A 408 -2.92 -16.14 -12.00
CA HIS A 408 -1.83 -16.42 -11.05
C HIS A 408 -1.59 -17.92 -10.89
N TYR A 409 -2.65 -18.74 -10.83
CA TYR A 409 -2.50 -20.19 -10.69
C TYR A 409 -1.64 -20.79 -11.80
N GLU A 410 -1.90 -20.39 -13.05
CA GLU A 410 -1.14 -20.84 -14.21
C GLU A 410 0.32 -20.40 -14.18
N TYR A 411 0.53 -19.13 -13.83
CA TYR A 411 1.86 -18.55 -13.70
C TYR A 411 2.71 -19.27 -12.65
N TRP A 412 2.12 -19.50 -11.48
CA TRP A 412 2.78 -20.20 -10.38
C TRP A 412 2.98 -21.69 -10.70
N ASP A 413 2.03 -22.35 -11.36
CA ASP A 413 2.18 -23.74 -11.82
C ASP A 413 3.36 -23.89 -12.79
N ARG A 414 3.44 -23.04 -13.82
CA ARG A 414 4.56 -23.04 -14.77
C ARG A 414 5.90 -22.79 -14.08
N LEU A 415 5.96 -21.78 -13.20
CA LEU A 415 7.18 -21.47 -12.47
C LEU A 415 7.58 -22.60 -11.53
N SER A 416 6.64 -23.26 -10.87
CA SER A 416 6.94 -24.38 -9.96
C SER A 416 7.61 -25.56 -10.66
N LYS A 417 7.37 -25.76 -11.96
CA LYS A 417 7.99 -26.82 -12.77
C LYS A 417 9.44 -26.53 -13.12
N VAL A 418 9.85 -25.26 -13.14
CA VAL A 418 11.19 -24.82 -13.55
C VAL A 418 12.03 -24.35 -12.36
N LYS A 419 11.39 -23.76 -11.35
CA LYS A 419 12.00 -23.09 -10.20
C LYS A 419 11.20 -23.37 -8.92
N LYS A 420 10.98 -24.64 -8.60
CA LYS A 420 10.18 -25.10 -7.45
C LYS A 420 10.56 -24.38 -6.13
N TRP A 421 11.86 -24.33 -5.83
CA TRP A 421 12.39 -23.71 -4.61
C TRP A 421 12.10 -22.20 -4.51
N VAL A 422 11.96 -21.50 -5.64
CA VAL A 422 11.64 -20.07 -5.64
C VAL A 422 10.20 -19.87 -5.19
N ILE A 423 9.26 -20.65 -5.73
CA ILE A 423 7.84 -20.60 -5.34
C ILE A 423 7.68 -21.00 -3.87
N GLU A 424 8.36 -22.04 -3.41
CA GLU A 424 8.33 -22.44 -2.00
C GLU A 424 8.82 -21.32 -1.07
N SER A 425 9.81 -20.53 -1.50
CA SER A 425 10.29 -19.38 -0.72
C SER A 425 9.33 -18.18 -0.69
N TRP A 426 8.27 -18.21 -1.51
CA TRP A 426 7.23 -17.18 -1.55
C TRP A 426 6.02 -17.53 -0.68
N LEU A 427 6.02 -18.71 -0.07
CA LEU A 427 4.91 -19.23 0.70
C LEU A 427 5.30 -19.43 2.16
N VAL A 428 4.39 -19.09 3.06
CA VAL A 428 4.44 -19.47 4.48
C VAL A 428 3.09 -20.09 4.80
N GLU A 429 3.08 -21.37 5.20
CA GLU A 429 1.86 -22.12 5.50
C GLU A 429 0.81 -22.12 4.36
N GLY A 430 1.27 -22.01 3.11
CA GLY A 430 0.39 -21.95 1.93
C GLY A 430 -0.14 -20.55 1.60
N ARG A 431 0.20 -19.52 2.37
CA ARG A 431 -0.11 -18.12 2.06
C ARG A 431 1.08 -17.41 1.43
N ALA A 432 0.84 -16.46 0.53
CA ALA A 432 1.89 -15.62 -0.02
C ALA A 432 2.54 -14.78 1.09
N ASN A 433 3.85 -14.92 1.27
CA ASN A 433 4.61 -13.98 2.10
C ASN A 433 4.91 -12.70 1.31
N HIS A 434 5.67 -11.77 1.88
CA HIS A 434 6.07 -10.52 1.22
C HIS A 434 6.69 -10.70 -0.19
N ARG A 435 7.47 -11.78 -0.42
CA ARG A 435 8.03 -12.08 -1.75
C ARG A 435 6.95 -12.59 -2.71
N GLY A 436 6.02 -13.39 -2.21
CA GLY A 436 4.83 -13.82 -2.94
C GLY A 436 3.96 -12.65 -3.38
N HIS A 437 3.65 -11.71 -2.48
CA HIS A 437 2.90 -10.50 -2.81
C HIS A 437 3.62 -9.63 -3.85
N LEU A 438 4.95 -9.47 -3.74
CA LEU A 438 5.73 -8.78 -4.78
C LEU A 438 5.65 -9.52 -6.13
N ALA A 439 5.67 -10.86 -6.14
CA ALA A 439 5.53 -11.65 -7.35
C ALA A 439 4.13 -11.52 -7.98
N ILE A 440 3.07 -11.51 -7.16
CA ILE A 440 1.69 -11.25 -7.59
C ILE A 440 1.61 -9.87 -8.25
N ALA A 441 2.12 -8.81 -7.59
CA ALA A 441 2.13 -7.45 -8.13
C ALA A 441 2.86 -7.38 -9.47
N LYS A 442 4.07 -7.97 -9.57
CA LYS A 442 4.84 -8.00 -10.82
C LYS A 442 4.13 -8.76 -11.94
N LYS A 443 3.37 -9.81 -11.63
CA LYS A 443 2.53 -10.51 -12.61
C LYS A 443 1.41 -9.60 -13.11
N ILE A 444 0.70 -8.92 -12.20
CA ILE A 444 -0.35 -7.95 -12.57
C ILE A 444 0.24 -6.86 -13.47
N PHE A 445 1.40 -6.30 -13.13
CA PHE A 445 2.05 -5.27 -13.95
C PHE A 445 2.37 -5.73 -15.38
N LYS A 446 2.84 -6.97 -15.53
CA LYS A 446 3.14 -7.55 -16.85
C LYS A 446 1.88 -7.72 -17.68
N ASP A 447 0.83 -8.27 -17.07
CA ASP A 447 -0.44 -8.53 -17.76
C ASP A 447 -1.16 -7.22 -18.15
N LEU A 448 -1.08 -6.20 -17.30
CA LEU A 448 -1.62 -4.86 -17.57
C LEU A 448 -0.73 -3.98 -18.46
N ARG A 449 0.43 -4.49 -18.90
CA ARG A 449 1.43 -3.79 -19.72
C ARG A 449 1.96 -2.50 -19.08
N ILE A 450 2.12 -2.51 -17.77
CA ILE A 450 2.68 -1.40 -16.97
C ILE A 450 3.98 -1.77 -16.25
N TYR A 451 4.54 -2.95 -16.54
CA TYR A 451 5.83 -3.37 -16.04
C TYR A 451 6.97 -2.62 -16.75
N ASP A 452 7.91 -2.07 -15.99
CA ASP A 452 9.11 -1.41 -16.51
C ASP A 452 10.32 -1.81 -15.66
N TYR A 453 11.36 -2.40 -16.23
CA TYR A 453 12.53 -2.83 -15.46
C TYR A 453 13.23 -1.67 -14.72
N ASN A 454 13.09 -0.43 -15.22
CA ASN A 454 13.68 0.76 -14.61
C ASN A 454 12.82 1.36 -13.50
N SER A 455 11.60 0.85 -13.29
CA SER A 455 10.74 1.27 -12.18
C SER A 455 11.33 0.80 -10.85
N LEU A 456 11.14 1.60 -9.80
CA LEU A 456 11.61 1.27 -8.45
C LEU A 456 10.98 -0.07 -8.03
N ILE A 457 9.66 -0.22 -8.14
CA ILE A 457 8.93 -1.42 -7.70
C ILE A 457 9.19 -2.62 -8.61
N CYS A 458 9.21 -2.41 -9.92
CA CYS A 458 9.36 -3.50 -10.88
C CYS A 458 10.79 -4.06 -10.85
N GLY A 459 11.79 -3.18 -10.69
CA GLY A 459 13.19 -3.54 -10.46
C GLY A 459 13.47 -4.02 -9.03
N PHE A 460 12.61 -3.70 -8.06
CA PHE A 460 12.79 -4.05 -6.65
C PHE A 460 12.94 -5.57 -6.44
N THR A 461 13.92 -5.97 -5.64
CA THR A 461 14.10 -7.35 -5.18
C THR A 461 14.20 -7.35 -3.67
N ILE A 462 13.43 -8.23 -3.02
CA ILE A 462 13.60 -8.49 -1.59
C ILE A 462 14.71 -9.53 -1.46
N GLU A 463 15.92 -9.07 -1.16
CA GLU A 463 17.09 -9.91 -0.97
C GLU A 463 16.85 -10.97 0.13
N ARG A 464 17.62 -12.06 0.11
CA ARG A 464 17.75 -12.94 1.28
C ARG A 464 18.68 -12.24 2.27
N SER A 465 18.21 -12.03 3.49
CA SER A 465 19.02 -11.70 4.65
C SER A 465 20.13 -12.71 4.86
#